data_AF-A0A934LXE9-F1
#
_entry.id   AF-A0A934LXE9-F1
#
_cell.length_a   1.000
_cell.length_b   1.000
_cell.length_c   1.000
_cell.angle_alpha   90.00
_cell.angle_beta   90.00
_cell.angle_gamma   90.00
#
_symmetry.space_group_name_H-M   'P 1'
#
loop_
_entity.id
_entity.type
_entity.pdbx_description
1 polymer ?
#
loop_
_entity_poly.entity_id
_entity_poly.type
_entity_poly.pdbx_seq_one_letter_code
_entity_poly.pdbx_strand_id
1 'polypeptide(L)' 'GSPASYPANPNGSALDIAGLSNAQGNVLGLMPHPEDHLFPWQHPRWHRGERGLLGLRLFENAIRNA' A
#
# COMPACT_ATOMS: atom_id res chain seq x y z
N GLY A 1 -4.38 5.53 21.48
CA GLY A 1 -3.27 6.35 20.93
C GLY A 1 -3.87 7.59 20.31
N SER A 2 -3.15 8.71 20.32
CA SER A 2 -3.56 9.90 19.56
C SER A 2 -3.48 9.60 18.04
N PRO A 3 -4.32 10.23 17.20
CA PRO A 3 -4.27 10.06 15.75
C PRO A 3 -2.89 10.44 15.20
N ALA A 4 -2.41 9.73 14.16
CA ALA A 4 -1.18 10.13 13.50
C ALA A 4 -1.36 11.52 12.84
N SER A 5 -0.39 12.41 13.03
CA SER A 5 -0.38 13.71 12.37
C SER A 5 0.31 13.63 11.01
N TYR A 6 0.12 14.65 10.19
CA TYR A 6 0.93 14.82 8.98
C TYR A 6 2.44 14.82 9.33
N PRO A 7 3.31 14.14 8.55
CA PRO A 7 3.03 13.42 7.29
C PRO A 7 2.70 11.92 7.45
N ALA A 8 2.66 11.39 8.67
CA ALA A 8 2.42 9.97 8.90
C ALA A 8 1.01 9.51 8.47
N ASN A 9 0.00 10.36 8.69
CA ASN A 9 -1.29 10.29 8.01
C ASN A 9 -1.39 11.50 7.06
N PRO A 10 -1.21 11.31 5.74
CA PRO A 10 -1.14 12.42 4.80
C PRO A 10 -2.50 13.03 4.46
N ASN A 11 -3.61 12.31 4.69
CA ASN A 11 -4.95 12.72 4.28
C ASN A 11 -5.92 12.96 5.46
N GLY A 12 -5.49 12.67 6.69
CA GLY A 12 -6.29 12.85 7.90
C GLY A 12 -7.44 11.85 8.04
N SER A 13 -7.38 10.71 7.35
CA SER A 13 -8.38 9.64 7.48
C SER A 13 -8.61 9.26 8.94
N ALA A 14 -9.87 9.08 9.33
CA ALA A 14 -10.22 8.59 10.65
C ALA A 14 -9.54 7.25 10.93
N LEU A 15 -9.02 7.09 12.16
CA LEU A 15 -8.28 5.90 12.59
C LEU A 15 -7.06 5.56 11.70
N ASP A 16 -6.54 6.53 10.94
CA ASP A 16 -5.41 6.36 10.03
C ASP A 16 -5.66 5.30 8.94
N ILE A 17 -6.92 5.08 8.56
CA ILE A 17 -7.32 4.08 7.56
C ILE A 17 -6.81 4.45 6.15
N ALA A 18 -6.06 3.54 5.53
CA ALA A 18 -5.55 3.66 4.16
C ALA A 18 -6.17 2.63 3.18
N GLY A 19 -7.00 1.70 3.67
CA GLY A 19 -7.61 0.65 2.87
C GLY A 19 -8.74 -0.09 3.59
N LEU A 20 -9.65 -0.67 2.82
CA LEU A 20 -10.82 -1.43 3.28
C LEU A 20 -11.07 -2.63 2.38
N SER A 21 -11.56 -3.73 2.95
CA SER A 21 -12.07 -4.86 2.17
C SER A 21 -13.56 -5.07 2.41
N ASN A 22 -14.26 -5.69 1.46
CA ASN A 22 -15.62 -6.16 1.71
C ASN A 22 -15.61 -7.34 2.71
N ALA A 23 -16.80 -7.70 3.23
CA ALA A 23 -16.93 -8.77 4.22
C ALA A 23 -16.52 -10.16 3.68
N GLN A 24 -16.63 -10.38 2.36
CA GLN A 24 -16.20 -11.63 1.71
C GLN A 24 -14.67 -11.69 1.49
N GLY A 25 -13.95 -10.58 1.67
CA GLY A 25 -12.49 -10.50 1.50
C GLY A 25 -11.99 -10.56 0.06
N ASN A 26 -12.87 -10.51 -0.94
CA ASN A 26 -12.52 -10.61 -2.36
C ASN A 26 -12.56 -9.26 -3.11
N VAL A 27 -12.96 -8.18 -2.44
CA VAL A 27 -12.87 -6.81 -2.96
C VAL A 27 -12.06 -5.97 -1.99
N LEU A 28 -11.06 -5.27 -2.52
CA LEU A 28 -10.15 -4.41 -1.76
C LEU A 28 -10.14 -3.00 -2.37
N GLY A 29 -10.36 -1.98 -1.54
CA GLY A 29 -10.17 -0.58 -1.88
C GLY A 29 -8.97 -0.02 -1.11
N LEU A 30 -8.05 0.64 -1.81
CA LEU A 30 -6.83 1.22 -1.24
C LEU A 30 -6.71 2.68 -1.70
N MET A 31 -6.19 3.54 -0.84
CA MET A 31 -5.73 4.88 -1.21
C MET A 31 -4.26 4.89 -1.68
N PRO A 32 -3.32 4.12 -1.08
CA PRO A 32 -1.97 3.98 -1.63
C PRO A 32 -1.99 3.35 -3.03
N HIS A 33 -0.97 3.65 -3.83
CA HIS A 33 -0.77 3.13 -5.18
C HIS A 33 0.27 1.98 -5.21
N PRO A 34 -0.09 0.72 -4.87
CA PRO A 34 0.83 -0.42 -4.94
C PRO A 34 1.28 -0.74 -6.38
N GLU A 35 0.48 -0.38 -7.39
CA GLU A 35 0.82 -0.49 -8.81
C GLU A 35 2.03 0.36 -9.20
N ASP A 36 2.26 1.47 -8.47
CA ASP A 36 3.43 2.33 -8.65
C ASP A 36 4.66 1.80 -7.89
N HIS A 37 4.60 0.59 -7.33
CA HIS A 37 5.69 -0.03 -6.57
C HIS A 37 5.92 -1.50 -6.96
N LEU A 38 5.75 -1.81 -8.24
CA LEU A 38 5.96 -3.14 -8.82
C LEU A 38 7.42 -3.42 -9.17
N PHE A 39 8.19 -2.39 -9.49
CA PHE A 39 9.56 -2.52 -9.99
C PHE A 39 10.59 -1.93 -9.02
N PRO A 40 11.83 -2.45 -9.01
CA PRO A 40 12.86 -1.99 -8.09
C PRO A 40 13.14 -0.49 -8.14
N TRP A 41 13.14 0.11 -9.34
CA TRP A 41 13.42 1.53 -9.55
C TRP A 41 12.31 2.47 -9.08
N GLN A 42 11.10 1.95 -8.84
CA GLN A 42 10.01 2.74 -8.28
C GLN A 42 10.15 2.96 -6.77
N HIS A 43 11.08 2.28 -6.10
CA HIS A 43 11.32 2.49 -4.68
C HIS A 43 11.73 3.96 -4.41
N PRO A 44 11.09 4.68 -3.47
CA PRO A 44 11.40 6.09 -3.18
C PRO A 44 12.87 6.35 -2.79
N ARG A 45 13.56 5.29 -2.38
CA ARG A 45 14.97 5.32 -1.94
C ARG A 45 15.89 4.56 -2.90
N TRP A 46 15.48 4.32 -4.15
CA TRP A 46 16.24 3.58 -5.17
C TRP A 46 17.67 4.09 -5.35
N HIS A 47 17.85 5.41 -5.43
CA HIS A 47 19.18 6.03 -5.56
C HIS A 47 20.10 5.79 -4.35
N ARG A 48 19.56 5.36 -3.21
CA ARG A 48 20.31 4.97 -2.01
C ARG A 48 20.60 3.47 -1.94
N GLY A 49 20.37 2.74 -3.03
CA GLY A 49 20.60 1.30 -3.12
C GLY A 49 19.49 0.45 -2.51
N GLU A 50 18.45 1.07 -1.95
CA GLU A 50 17.28 0.35 -1.45
C GLU A 50 16.42 -0.10 -2.62
N ARG A 51 16.02 -1.36 -2.61
CA ARG A 51 15.24 -1.98 -3.68
C ARG A 51 14.06 -2.68 -3.06
N GLY A 52 12.97 -2.77 -3.80
CA GLY A 52 11.81 -3.52 -3.38
C GLY A 52 10.80 -3.72 -4.49
N LEU A 53 9.90 -4.65 -4.26
CA LEU A 53 8.72 -4.92 -5.07
C LEU A 53 7.51 -4.74 -4.14
N LEU A 54 7.46 -3.58 -3.47
CA LEU A 54 6.65 -3.38 -2.27
C LEU A 54 5.15 -3.60 -2.53
N GLY A 55 4.68 -3.31 -3.73
CA GLY A 55 3.30 -3.58 -4.14
C GLY A 55 3.08 -4.94 -4.79
N LEU A 56 4.13 -5.62 -5.27
CA LEU A 56 4.00 -6.84 -6.08
C LEU A 56 3.28 -7.98 -5.35
N ARG A 57 3.57 -8.16 -4.06
CA ARG A 57 2.94 -9.16 -3.18
C ARG A 57 1.40 -9.11 -3.22
N LEU A 58 0.82 -7.92 -3.39
CA LEU A 58 -0.64 -7.77 -3.47
C LEU A 58 -1.20 -8.47 -4.72
N PHE A 59 -0.57 -8.23 -5.87
CA PHE A 59 -1.00 -8.79 -7.16
C PHE A 59 -0.67 -10.29 -7.26
N GLU A 60 0.46 -10.73 -6.72
CA GLU A 60 0.77 -12.17 -6.61
C GLU A 60 -0.30 -12.92 -5.81
N ASN A 61 -0.77 -12.34 -4.71
CA ASN A 61 -1.84 -12.91 -3.91
C ASN A 61 -3.18 -12.90 -4.65
N ALA A 62 -3.48 -11.83 -5.40
CA ALA A 62 -4.69 -11.77 -6.21
C ALA A 62 -4.75 -12.91 -7.24
N ILE A 63 -3.63 -13.21 -7.91
CA ILE A 63 -3.55 -14.32 -8.86
C ILE A 63 -3.62 -15.68 -8.14
N ARG A 64 -2.95 -15.83 -7.00
CA ARG A 64 -2.91 -17.09 -6.24
C ARG A 64 -4.28 -17.50 -5.70
N ASN A 65 -5.15 -16.55 -5.40
CA ASN A 65 -6.46 -16.77 -4.79
C ASN A 65 -7.63 -16.43 -5.74
N ALA A 66 -7.34 -16.31 -7.05
CA ALA A 66 -8.35 -16.13 -8.09
C ALA A 66 -9.11 -17.44 -8.39
#